data_AF-A0A967G1U0-F1
#
_entry.id   AF-A0A967G1U0-F1
#
_cell.length_a   1.000
_cell.length_b   1.000
_cell.length_c   1.000
_cell.angle_alpha   90.00
_cell.angle_beta   90.00
_cell.angle_gamma   90.00
#
_symmetry.space_group_name_H-M   'P 1'
#
loop_
_entity.id
_entity.type
_entity.pdbx_description
1 polymer ?
#
loop_
_entity_poly.entity_id
_entity_poly.type
_entity_poly.pdbx_seq_one_letter_code
_entity_poly.pdbx_strand_id
1 'polypeptide(L)'
;AVLILGLVVAGISLPSAPGFVGTIEYCFVLGLGFFDVDATRALSIGVFYHAISFLTVVAAGTFFMRRYRTSLSKLVREASQIKNLEE
;
A
#
# COMPACT_ATOMS: atom_id res chain seq x y z
N ALA A 1 -13.24 0.11 -12.67
CA ALA A 1 -12.11 0.87 -12.10
C ALA A 1 -12.53 1.72 -10.89
N VAL A 2 -13.44 2.69 -11.05
CA VAL A 2 -13.85 3.62 -9.96
C VAL A 2 -14.39 2.91 -8.73
N LEU A 3 -15.21 1.87 -8.88
CA LEU A 3 -15.75 1.10 -7.75
C LEU A 3 -14.64 0.46 -6.89
N ILE A 4 -13.70 -0.25 -7.53
CA ILE A 4 -12.57 -0.90 -6.85
C ILE A 4 -11.70 0.16 -6.16
N LEU A 5 -11.43 1.27 -6.85
CA LEU A 5 -10.66 2.38 -6.28
C LEU A 5 -11.35 2.96 -5.03
N GLY A 6 -12.66 3.20 -5.09
CA GLY A 6 -13.44 3.68 -3.94
C GLY A 6 -13.39 2.71 -2.76
N LEU A 7 -13.54 1.41 -3.03
CA LEU A 7 -13.41 0.37 -2.00
C LEU A 7 -12.01 0.34 -1.38
N VAL A 8 -10.96 0.41 -2.19
CA VAL A 8 -9.57 0.42 -1.71
C VAL A 8 -9.31 1.65 -0.85
N VAL A 9 -9.72 2.85 -1.29
CA VAL A 9 -9.53 4.10 -0.53
C VAL A 9 -10.25 4.05 0.81
N ALA A 10 -11.49 3.55 0.84
CA ALA A 10 -12.21 3.35 2.08
C ALA A 10 -11.54 2.31 2.99
N GLY A 11 -11.08 1.19 2.43
CA GLY A 11 -10.42 0.12 3.17
C GLY A 11 -9.10 0.55 3.83
N ILE A 12 -8.25 1.29 3.11
CA ILE A 12 -6.96 1.73 3.65
C ILE A 12 -7.09 2.85 4.71
N SER A 13 -8.24 3.50 4.78
CA SER A 13 -8.52 4.55 5.78
C SER A 13 -8.79 3.97 7.19
N LEU A 14 -9.04 2.67 7.32
CA LEU A 14 -9.40 1.97 8.57
C LEU A 14 -8.20 1.31 9.29
N PRO A 15 -6.98 1.87 9.20
CA PRO A 15 -5.68 1.18 9.33
C PRO A 15 -5.75 -0.25 9.91
N SER A 16 -6.04 -1.23 9.05
CA SER A 16 -6.48 -2.57 9.44
C SER A 16 -5.37 -3.61 9.51
N ALA A 17 -4.31 -3.45 8.71
CA ALA A 17 -3.20 -4.40 8.60
C ALA A 17 -1.90 -3.71 8.13
N PRO A 18 -0.73 -4.21 8.54
CA PRO A 18 0.55 -3.72 8.04
C PRO A 18 0.61 -3.87 6.52
N GLY A 19 0.92 -2.76 5.84
CA GLY A 19 0.97 -2.72 4.37
C GLY A 19 -0.36 -3.03 3.68
N PHE A 20 -1.49 -3.05 4.38
CA PHE A 20 -2.83 -3.31 3.81
C PHE A 20 -2.98 -4.67 3.09
N VAL A 21 -2.13 -5.65 3.43
CA VAL A 21 -2.20 -7.02 2.89
C VAL A 21 -3.52 -7.67 3.30
N GLY A 22 -4.22 -8.26 2.33
CA GLY A 22 -5.55 -8.82 2.49
C GLY A 22 -6.67 -7.79 2.34
N THR A 23 -6.46 -6.53 2.77
CA THR A 23 -7.46 -5.46 2.64
C THR A 23 -7.64 -5.07 1.18
N ILE A 24 -6.53 -4.80 0.48
CA ILE A 24 -6.57 -4.45 -0.96
C ILE A 24 -7.14 -5.62 -1.76
N GLU A 25 -6.64 -6.84 -1.54
CA GLU A 25 -7.10 -8.06 -2.22
C GLU A 25 -8.60 -8.29 -2.02
N TYR A 26 -9.10 -8.09 -0.81
CA TYR A 26 -10.53 -8.19 -0.51
C TYR A 26 -11.35 -7.13 -1.25
N CYS A 27 -10.89 -5.89 -1.33
CA CYS A 27 -11.55 -4.85 -2.13
C CYS A 27 -11.63 -5.22 -3.62
N PHE A 28 -10.61 -5.92 -4.15
CA PHE A 28 -10.64 -6.44 -5.52
C PHE A 28 -11.65 -7.58 -5.67
N VAL A 29 -11.68 -8.56 -4.75
CA VAL A 29 -12.66 -9.66 -4.77
C VAL A 29 -14.09 -9.11 -4.68
N LEU A 30 -14.35 -8.19 -3.75
CA LEU A 30 -15.65 -7.54 -3.62
C LEU A 30 -16.01 -6.74 -4.88
N GLY A 31 -15.13 -5.85 -5.32
CA GLY A 31 -15.41 -4.93 -6.41
C GLY A 31 -15.56 -5.60 -7.77
N LEU A 32 -14.74 -6.63 -8.06
CA LEU A 32 -14.84 -7.42 -9.30
C LEU A 32 -15.97 -8.46 -9.22
N GLY A 33 -16.35 -8.90 -8.02
CA GLY A 33 -17.51 -9.77 -7.82
C GLY A 33 -18.82 -9.15 -8.29
N PHE A 34 -18.98 -7.82 -8.21
CA PHE A 34 -20.12 -7.10 -8.81
C PHE A 34 -20.21 -7.25 -10.33
N PHE A 35 -19.11 -7.61 -10.99
CA PHE A 35 -19.03 -7.84 -12.43
C PHE A 35 -18.94 -9.34 -12.77
N ASP A 36 -19.34 -10.22 -11.84
CA ASP A 36 -19.36 -11.67 -12.00
C ASP A 36 -17.97 -12.28 -12.30
N VAL A 37 -16.91 -11.63 -11.83
CA VAL A 37 -15.55 -12.17 -11.91
C VAL A 37 -15.34 -13.16 -10.77
N ASP A 38 -14.91 -14.38 -11.12
CA ASP A 38 -14.55 -15.41 -10.15
C ASP A 38 -13.57 -14.89 -9.08
N ALA A 39 -13.80 -15.30 -7.83
CA ALA A 39 -13.03 -14.83 -6.67
C ALA A 39 -11.53 -15.16 -6.78
N THR A 40 -11.16 -16.31 -7.34
CA THR A 40 -9.76 -16.71 -7.54
C THR A 40 -9.08 -15.79 -8.54
N ARG A 41 -9.77 -15.45 -9.63
CA ARG A 41 -9.28 -14.49 -10.63
C ARG A 41 -9.17 -13.09 -10.03
N ALA A 42 -10.19 -12.62 -9.32
CA ALA A 42 -10.19 -11.30 -8.69
C ALA A 42 -9.07 -11.15 -7.64
N LEU A 43 -8.85 -12.20 -6.84
CA LEU A 43 -7.75 -12.27 -5.88
C LEU A 43 -6.39 -12.18 -6.58
N SER A 44 -6.20 -12.93 -7.67
CA SER A 44 -4.96 -12.92 -8.45
C SER A 44 -4.63 -11.51 -8.99
N ILE A 45 -5.67 -10.80 -9.49
CA ILE A 45 -5.54 -9.41 -9.94
C ILE A 45 -5.16 -8.49 -8.77
N GLY A 46 -5.84 -8.63 -7.62
CA GLY A 46 -5.55 -7.86 -6.42
C GLY A 46 -4.11 -8.03 -5.94
N VAL A 47 -3.63 -9.26 -5.86
CA VAL A 47 -2.25 -9.59 -5.44
C VAL A 47 -1.24 -8.98 -6.42
N PHE A 48 -1.47 -9.13 -7.73
CA PHE A 48 -0.58 -8.55 -8.73
C PHE A 48 -0.52 -7.02 -8.65
N TYR A 49 -1.67 -6.38 -8.52
CA TYR A 49 -1.78 -4.94 -8.34
C TYR A 49 -1.06 -4.46 -7.08
N HIS A 50 -1.28 -5.14 -5.95
CA HIS A 50 -0.68 -4.78 -4.68
C HIS A 50 0.84 -4.96 -4.70
N ALA A 51 1.33 -6.09 -5.24
CA ALA A 51 2.77 -6.36 -5.35
C ALA A 51 3.49 -5.29 -6.18
N ILE A 52 2.94 -4.90 -7.34
CA ILE A 52 3.54 -3.86 -8.19
C ILE A 52 3.51 -2.50 -7.50
N SER A 53 2.39 -2.14 -6.88
CA SER A 53 2.24 -0.86 -6.18
C SER A 53 3.24 -0.76 -5.03
N PHE A 54 3.32 -1.81 -4.21
CA PHE A 54 4.25 -1.89 -3.10
C PHE A 54 5.71 -1.85 -3.56
N LEU A 55 6.05 -2.66 -4.57
CA LEU A 55 7.40 -2.70 -5.14
C LEU A 55 7.82 -1.33 -5.71
N THR A 56 6.90 -0.62 -6.36
CA THR A 56 7.18 0.70 -6.93
C THR A 56 7.56 1.71 -5.84
N VAL A 57 6.78 1.76 -4.75
CA VAL A 57 7.06 2.67 -3.62
C VAL A 57 8.37 2.30 -2.93
N VAL A 58 8.61 1.01 -2.66
CA VAL A 58 9.84 0.53 -2.04
C VAL A 58 11.07 0.80 -2.93
N ALA A 59 10.94 0.56 -4.23
CA ALA A 59 12.02 0.81 -5.20
C ALA A 59 12.34 2.30 -5.28
N ALA A 60 11.33 3.18 -5.34
CA ALA A 60 11.53 4.63 -5.36
C ALA A 60 12.24 5.11 -4.09
N GLY A 61 11.77 4.69 -2.91
CA GLY A 61 12.40 5.03 -1.63
C GLY A 61 13.85 4.56 -1.56
N THR A 62 14.11 3.31 -1.92
CA THR A 62 15.46 2.72 -1.93
C THR A 62 16.38 3.43 -2.93
N PHE A 63 15.87 3.78 -4.11
CA PHE A 63 16.62 4.52 -5.13
C PHE A 63 17.07 5.88 -4.60
N PHE A 64 16.16 6.66 -4.00
CA PHE A 64 16.51 7.97 -3.45
C PHE A 64 17.43 7.86 -2.23
N MET A 65 17.22 6.89 -1.34
CA MET A 65 18.14 6.64 -0.23
C MET A 65 19.56 6.37 -0.72
N ARG A 66 19.71 5.52 -1.75
CA ARG A 66 21.01 5.23 -2.36
C ARG A 66 21.61 6.45 -3.05
N ARG A 67 20.79 7.26 -3.73
CA ARG A 67 21.21 8.48 -4.43
C ARG A 67 21.70 9.58 -3.49
N TYR A 68 21.12 9.70 -2.30
CA TYR A 68 21.48 10.69 -1.28
C TYR A 68 22.39 10.15 -0.17
N ARG A 69 22.78 8.87 -0.24
CA ARG A 69 23.62 8.18 0.77
C ARG A 69 23.06 8.30 2.20
N THR A 70 21.73 8.28 2.31
CA THR A 70 21.03 8.36 3.59
C THR A 70 20.70 6.96 4.09
N SER A 71 20.86 6.73 5.40
CA SER A 71 20.51 5.46 6.05
C SER A 71 19.09 5.54 6.63
N LEU A 72 18.39 4.41 6.64
CA LEU A 72 17.06 4.29 7.24
C LEU A 72 17.07 4.73 8.71
N SER A 73 18.14 4.38 9.46
CA SER A 73 18.30 4.78 10.86
C SER A 73 18.39 6.29 11.06
N LYS A 74 18.98 7.02 10.09
CA LYS A 74 19.06 8.48 10.14
C LYS A 74 17.68 9.10 9.92
N LEU A 75 16.95 8.64 8.90
CA LEU A 75 15.59 9.10 8.60
C LEU A 75 14.64 8.83 9.77
N VAL A 76 14.71 7.65 10.39
CA VAL A 76 13.88 7.31 11.56
C VAL A 76 14.22 8.22 12.76
N ARG A 77 15.51 8.51 12.99
CA ARG A 77 15.92 9.43 14.07
C ARG A 77 15.47 10.86 13.81
N GLU A 78 15.59 11.34 12.58
CA GLU A 78 15.12 12.69 12.22
C GLU A 78 13.60 12.80 12.34
N ALA A 79 12.86 11.78 11.89
CA ALA A 79 11.40 11.73 12.05
C ALA A 79 10.96 11.73 13.53
N SER A 80 11.67 11.01 14.41
CA SER A 80 11.34 11.02 15.84
C SER A 80 11.68 12.35 16.51
N GLN A 81 12.76 13.02 16.10
CA GLN A 81 13.10 14.35 16.61
C GLN A 81 12.05 15.40 16.22
N ILE A 82 11.56 15.38 14.98
CA ILE A 82 10.51 16.29 14.52
C ILE A 82 9.23 16.09 15.33
N LYS A 83 8.80 14.84 15.53
CA LYS A 83 7.61 14.53 16.32
C LYS A 83 7.69 15.09 17.75
N ASN A 84 8.85 14.99 18.40
CA ASN A 84 9.04 15.51 19.76
C ASN A 84 9.08 17.04 19.86
N LEU A 85 9.19 17.76 18.73
CA LEU A 85 9.13 19.23 18.68
C LEU A 85 7.69 19.73 18.46
N GLU A 86 6.81 18.86 17.94
CA GLU A 86 5.40 19.16 17.71
C GLU A 86 4.51 18.85 18.94
N GLU A 87 4.99 18.01 19.87
CA GLU A 87 4.38 17.75 21.19
C GLU A 87 4.81 18.80 22.24
#